data_AF-A0A0B7BPW3-F1
#
_entry.id   AF-A0A0B7BPW3-F1
#
_cell.length_a   1.000
_cell.length_b   1.000
_cell.length_c   1.000
_cell.angle_alpha   90.00
_cell.angle_beta   90.00
_cell.angle_gamma   90.00
#
_symmetry.space_group_name_H-M   'P 1'
#
loop_
_entity.id
_entity.type
_entity.pdbx_description
1 polymer ?
#
loop_
_entity_poly.entity_id
_entity_poly.type
_entity_poly.pdbx_seq_one_letter_code
_entity_poly.pdbx_strand_id
1 'polypeptide(L)'
;PHCQDLKERSYCSAPCSMIGHLFRKLPYVQEVVKDNLIDRNYLRVARVWMDEYIEYIFKRRPAMRKLDPGDLTEQFAIRKRLNCKPFKWFLTEVAPDLVKVFPLIDPPDKAWGMLRSNYNSSLCVQTEENGFHLSSCIEGTSGYYK
;
A
#
# COMPACT_ATOMS: atom_id res chain seq x y z
N PRO A 1 -25.12 3.73 11.62
CA PRO A 1 -24.00 2.75 11.46
C PRO A 1 -23.63 2.62 9.98
N HIS A 2 -22.37 2.89 9.62
CA HIS A 2 -21.89 2.62 8.26
C HIS A 2 -21.51 1.13 8.20
N CYS A 3 -22.50 0.30 7.89
CA CYS A 3 -22.35 -1.14 7.74
C CYS A 3 -22.32 -1.47 6.26
N GLN A 4 -21.31 -2.23 5.85
CA GLN A 4 -21.34 -2.87 4.54
C GLN A 4 -22.17 -4.15 4.67
N ASP A 5 -23.43 -4.08 4.25
CA ASP A 5 -24.36 -5.21 4.32
C ASP A 5 -24.01 -6.27 3.28
N LEU A 6 -23.15 -7.20 3.70
CA LEU A 6 -22.90 -8.44 2.98
C LEU A 6 -23.85 -9.46 3.58
N LYS A 7 -24.77 -9.98 2.77
CA LYS A 7 -25.93 -10.84 3.11
C LYS A 7 -25.75 -11.91 4.21
N GLU A 8 -24.52 -12.29 4.56
CA GLU A 8 -24.20 -13.30 5.58
C GLU A 8 -23.23 -12.82 6.68
N ARG A 9 -22.27 -11.93 6.39
CA ARG A 9 -21.26 -11.45 7.36
C ARG A 9 -20.78 -10.04 7.00
N SER A 10 -21.05 -9.07 7.87
CA SER A 10 -20.75 -7.66 7.62
C SER A 10 -19.57 -7.17 8.44
N TYR A 11 -18.85 -6.17 7.90
CA TYR A 11 -17.91 -5.34 8.65
C TYR A 11 -18.55 -3.96 8.87
N CYS A 12 -18.55 -3.47 10.10
CA CYS A 12 -19.18 -2.21 10.46
C CYS A 12 -18.26 -1.36 11.34
N SER A 13 -18.23 -0.06 11.05
CA SER A 13 -17.76 0.92 12.03
C SER A 13 -18.93 1.33 12.93
N ALA A 14 -18.72 1.26 14.24
CA ALA A 14 -19.69 1.63 15.26
C ALA A 14 -19.36 3.03 15.82
N PRO A 15 -19.90 4.13 15.24
CA PRO A 15 -19.50 5.49 15.63
C PRO A 15 -19.83 5.82 17.09
N CYS A 16 -20.81 5.14 17.69
CA CYS A 16 -21.18 5.31 19.10
C CYS A 16 -20.23 4.61 20.08
N SER A 17 -19.31 3.77 19.58
CA SER A 17 -18.33 3.04 20.39
C SER A 17 -16.94 3.60 20.12
N MET A 18 -16.47 4.50 20.98
CA MET A 18 -15.17 5.17 20.84
C MET A 18 -14.13 4.58 21.79
N ILE A 19 -12.95 4.29 21.27
CA ILE A 19 -11.79 3.81 22.04
C ILE A 19 -10.60 4.69 21.66
N GLY A 20 -9.95 5.30 22.66
CA GLY A 20 -8.71 6.03 22.45
C GLY A 20 -7.51 5.09 22.30
N HIS A 21 -6.73 5.23 21.24
CA HIS A 21 -5.49 4.49 21.02
C HIS A 21 -4.29 5.44 21.03
N LEU A 22 -3.33 5.22 21.93
CA LEU A 22 -2.07 5.98 21.96
C LEU A 22 -1.08 5.36 20.98
N PHE A 23 -0.83 6.06 19.87
CA PHE A 23 0.16 5.63 18.89
C PHE A 23 1.58 5.75 19.45
N ARG A 24 2.38 4.70 19.24
CA ARG A 24 3.77 4.66 19.70
C ARG A 24 4.67 5.44 18.73
N LYS A 25 5.67 6.14 19.27
CA LYS A 25 6.75 6.74 18.45
C LYS A 25 7.77 5.71 17.96
N LEU A 26 8.09 4.70 18.78
CA LEU A 26 9.02 3.62 18.44
C LEU A 26 8.51 2.27 18.97
N PRO A 27 8.68 1.15 18.23
CA PRO A 27 8.31 -0.17 18.71
C PRO A 27 9.25 -0.64 19.84
N TYR A 28 8.72 -1.42 20.79
CA TYR A 28 9.47 -2.02 21.91
C TYR A 28 10.57 -3.00 21.47
N VAL A 29 10.64 -3.37 20.19
CA VAL A 29 11.40 -4.51 19.70
C VAL A 29 12.19 -4.07 18.47
N GLN A 30 13.28 -3.34 18.70
CA GLN A 30 14.31 -3.14 17.67
C GLN A 30 15.21 -4.38 17.51
N GLU A 31 15.20 -5.31 18.48
CA GLU A 31 16.18 -6.40 18.56
C GLU A 31 15.72 -7.77 18.01
N VAL A 32 14.44 -7.96 17.64
CA VAL A 32 13.90 -9.30 17.26
C VAL A 32 13.19 -9.31 15.90
N VAL A 33 13.19 -8.20 15.16
CA VAL A 33 12.72 -8.24 13.78
C VAL A 33 13.80 -8.92 12.94
N LYS A 34 13.80 -10.25 12.90
CA LYS A 34 14.49 -10.99 11.83
C LYS A 34 14.10 -10.35 10.50
N ASP A 35 15.09 -10.09 9.67
CA ASP A 35 14.88 -9.46 8.36
C ASP A 35 13.69 -10.10 7.64
N ASN A 36 12.76 -9.25 7.20
CA ASN A 36 11.59 -9.60 6.38
C ASN A 36 10.39 -10.26 7.08
N LEU A 37 10.30 -10.30 8.41
CA LEU A 37 9.10 -10.83 9.09
C LEU A 37 7.79 -10.13 8.65
N ILE A 38 7.83 -8.81 8.50
CA ILE A 38 6.66 -8.03 8.08
C ILE A 38 6.25 -8.40 6.65
N ASP A 39 7.20 -8.40 5.71
CA ASP A 39 6.92 -8.78 4.33
C ASP A 39 6.48 -10.25 4.21
N ARG A 40 7.01 -11.15 5.05
CA ARG A 40 6.56 -12.54 5.09
C ARG A 40 5.10 -12.64 5.51
N ASN A 41 4.71 -11.88 6.53
CA ASN A 41 3.32 -11.86 6.99
C ASN A 41 2.38 -11.29 5.92
N TYR A 42 2.78 -10.20 5.25
CA TYR A 42 2.02 -9.66 4.11
C TYR A 42 1.90 -10.69 2.98
N LEU A 43 2.99 -11.39 2.65
CA LEU A 43 2.98 -12.42 1.62
C LEU A 43 2.04 -13.58 1.96
N ARG A 44 2.03 -14.03 3.22
CA ARG A 44 1.13 -15.10 3.69
C ARG A 44 -0.34 -14.73 3.50
N VAL A 45 -0.72 -13.51 3.88
CA VAL A 45 -2.09 -13.00 3.69
C VAL A 45 -2.41 -12.88 2.20
N ALA A 46 -1.53 -12.27 1.41
CA ALA A 46 -1.76 -12.06 -0.01
C ALA A 46 -1.93 -13.37 -0.78
N ARG A 47 -1.07 -14.37 -0.51
CA ARG A 47 -1.13 -15.70 -1.13
C ARG A 47 -2.45 -16.42 -0.87
N VAL A 48 -2.97 -16.30 0.36
CA VAL A 48 -4.18 -17.02 0.76
C VAL A 48 -5.43 -16.30 0.30
N TRP A 49 -5.47 -14.96 0.28
CA TRP A 49 -6.72 -14.20 0.19
C TRP A 49 -6.84 -13.29 -1.04
N MET A 50 -5.73 -12.89 -1.68
CA MET A 50 -5.76 -11.87 -2.74
C MET A 50 -5.80 -12.44 -4.16
N ASP A 51 -5.82 -13.76 -4.33
CA ASP A 51 -5.88 -14.42 -5.64
C ASP A 51 -4.85 -13.86 -6.63
N GLU A 52 -5.24 -13.56 -7.87
CA GLU A 52 -4.39 -12.97 -8.91
C GLU A 52 -3.89 -11.55 -8.57
N TYR A 53 -4.51 -10.86 -7.61
CA TYR A 53 -4.16 -9.48 -7.27
C TYR A 53 -2.85 -9.36 -6.49
N ILE A 54 -2.29 -10.48 -6.02
CA ILE A 54 -0.93 -10.52 -5.46
C ILE A 54 0.12 -10.01 -6.46
N GLU A 55 -0.11 -10.15 -7.77
CA GLU A 55 0.83 -9.67 -8.79
C GLU A 55 1.00 -8.14 -8.75
N TYR A 56 -0.01 -7.38 -8.32
CA TYR A 56 0.12 -5.93 -8.13
C TYR A 56 1.02 -5.58 -6.95
N ILE A 57 1.06 -6.42 -5.91
CA ILE A 57 2.04 -6.29 -4.82
C ILE A 57 3.44 -6.54 -5.35
N PHE A 58 3.65 -7.59 -6.16
CA PHE A 58 4.96 -7.89 -6.71
C PHE A 58 5.47 -6.82 -7.69
N LYS A 59 4.59 -6.16 -8.45
CA LYS A 59 4.97 -5.02 -9.28
C LYS A 59 5.54 -3.86 -8.45
N ARG A 60 4.95 -3.58 -7.29
CA ARG A 60 5.40 -2.50 -6.38
C ARG A 60 6.56 -2.92 -5.48
N ARG A 61 6.64 -4.21 -5.10
CA ARG A 61 7.68 -4.78 -4.24
C ARG A 61 8.23 -6.08 -4.84
N PRO A 62 9.10 -6.00 -5.87
CA PRO A 62 9.61 -7.19 -6.57
C PRO A 62 10.36 -8.18 -5.66
N ALA A 63 11.00 -7.68 -4.60
CA ALA A 63 11.74 -8.51 -3.64
C ALA A 63 10.85 -9.58 -2.96
N MET A 64 9.55 -9.30 -2.75
CA MET A 64 8.62 -10.23 -2.11
C MET A 64 8.38 -11.51 -2.92
N ARG A 65 8.68 -11.52 -4.22
CA ARG A 65 8.49 -12.70 -5.08
C ARG A 65 9.44 -13.84 -4.72
N LYS A 66 10.61 -13.52 -4.16
CA LYS A 66 11.65 -14.50 -3.75
C LYS A 66 11.50 -14.94 -2.28
N LEU A 67 10.59 -14.31 -1.54
CA LEU A 67 10.40 -14.58 -0.12
C LEU A 67 9.59 -15.86 0.07
N ASP A 68 10.02 -16.71 1.01
CA ASP A 68 9.29 -17.91 1.40
C ASP A 68 8.19 -17.55 2.43
N PRO A 69 6.90 -17.76 2.12
CA PRO A 69 5.83 -17.54 3.08
C PRO A 69 5.77 -18.62 4.18
N GLY A 70 6.50 -19.73 4.04
CA GLY A 70 6.34 -20.93 4.85
C GLY A 70 5.07 -21.72 4.47
N ASP A 71 4.70 -22.71 5.29
CA ASP A 71 3.52 -23.53 5.02
C ASP A 71 2.22 -22.72 5.16
N LEU A 72 1.33 -22.90 4.17
CA LEU A 72 0.03 -22.25 4.03
C LEU A 72 -1.11 -23.26 3.83
N THR A 73 -0.84 -24.56 3.96
CA THR A 73 -1.77 -25.65 3.63
C THR A 73 -3.08 -25.52 4.41
N GLU A 74 -3.01 -25.30 5.72
CA GLU A 74 -4.20 -25.13 6.56
C GLU A 74 -5.00 -23.87 6.20
N GLN A 75 -4.32 -22.77 5.86
CA GLN A 75 -4.98 -21.51 5.51
C GLN A 75 -5.75 -21.64 4.18
N PHE A 76 -5.17 -22.33 3.19
CA PHE A 76 -5.89 -22.68 1.97
C PHE A 76 -7.06 -23.65 2.23
N ALA A 77 -6.87 -24.64 3.11
CA ALA A 77 -7.94 -25.57 3.48
C ALA A 77 -9.11 -24.87 4.16
N ILE A 78 -8.85 -23.90 5.05
CA ILE A 78 -9.89 -23.08 5.70
C ILE A 78 -10.67 -22.29 4.66
N ARG A 79 -9.98 -21.58 3.76
CA ARG A 79 -10.65 -20.79 2.71
C ARG A 79 -11.55 -21.65 1.83
N LYS A 80 -11.08 -22.85 1.45
CA LYS A 80 -11.85 -23.83 0.67
C LYS A 80 -13.04 -24.36 1.46
N ARG A 81 -12.84 -24.76 2.72
CA ARG A 81 -13.89 -25.31 3.60
C ARG A 81 -15.01 -24.31 3.84
N LEU A 82 -14.68 -23.02 3.99
CA LEU A 82 -15.64 -21.95 4.23
C LEU A 82 -16.31 -21.44 2.93
N ASN A 83 -15.96 -22.00 1.77
CA ASN A 83 -16.48 -21.59 0.47
C ASN A 83 -16.44 -20.05 0.26
N CYS A 84 -15.32 -19.43 0.63
CA CYS A 84 -15.16 -17.98 0.57
C CYS A 84 -15.26 -17.46 -0.87
N LYS A 85 -15.82 -16.26 -1.04
CA LYS A 85 -15.88 -15.59 -2.34
C LYS A 85 -14.47 -15.24 -2.86
N PRO A 86 -14.28 -15.11 -4.20
CA PRO A 86 -13.03 -14.62 -4.78
C PRO A 86 -12.71 -13.19 -4.35
N PHE A 87 -11.43 -12.82 -4.36
CA PHE A 87 -11.00 -11.46 -4.00
C PHE A 87 -11.52 -10.39 -4.95
N LYS A 88 -11.74 -10.74 -6.22
CA LYS A 88 -12.41 -9.86 -7.19
C LYS A 88 -13.79 -9.41 -6.70
N TRP A 89 -14.58 -10.32 -6.13
CA TRP A 89 -15.90 -9.97 -5.55
C TRP A 89 -15.75 -9.02 -4.36
N PHE A 90 -14.70 -9.19 -3.55
CA PHE A 90 -14.41 -8.25 -2.47
C PHE A 90 -14.13 -6.84 -3.00
N LEU A 91 -13.32 -6.72 -4.05
CA LEU A 91 -13.00 -5.41 -4.64
C LEU A 91 -14.19 -4.75 -5.36
N THR A 92 -15.15 -5.52 -5.89
CA THR A 92 -16.31 -4.94 -6.59
C THR A 92 -17.48 -4.64 -5.66
N GLU A 93 -17.78 -5.53 -4.71
CA GLU A 93 -18.98 -5.41 -3.88
C GLU A 93 -18.71 -4.80 -2.50
N VAL A 94 -17.53 -5.07 -1.93
CA VAL A 94 -17.20 -4.67 -0.55
C VAL A 94 -16.36 -3.41 -0.54
N ALA A 95 -15.33 -3.33 -1.36
CA ALA A 95 -14.38 -2.22 -1.38
C ALA A 95 -14.23 -1.55 -2.77
N PRO A 96 -15.33 -1.15 -3.44
CA PRO A 96 -15.25 -0.54 -4.77
C PRO A 96 -14.46 0.77 -4.80
N ASP A 97 -14.47 1.52 -3.70
CA ASP A 97 -13.76 2.79 -3.60
C ASP A 97 -12.25 2.63 -3.42
N LEU A 98 -11.79 1.44 -3.00
CA LEU A 98 -10.37 1.17 -2.81
C LEU A 98 -9.58 1.37 -4.10
N VAL A 99 -10.10 0.86 -5.22
CA VAL A 99 -9.43 0.96 -6.53
C VAL A 99 -9.51 2.37 -7.11
N LYS A 100 -10.48 3.19 -6.69
CA LYS A 100 -10.58 4.59 -7.10
C LYS A 100 -9.52 5.46 -6.44
N VAL A 101 -9.25 5.22 -5.15
CA VAL A 101 -8.25 5.96 -4.38
C VAL A 101 -6.84 5.40 -4.60
N PHE A 102 -6.72 4.08 -4.68
CA PHE A 102 -5.47 3.36 -4.88
C PHE A 102 -5.58 2.47 -6.13
N PRO A 103 -5.32 3.02 -7.33
CA PRO A 103 -5.44 2.27 -8.56
C PRO A 103 -4.47 1.08 -8.58
N LEU A 104 -4.87 0.00 -9.25
CA LEU A 104 -4.04 -1.21 -9.38
C LEU A 104 -2.80 -0.97 -10.24
N ILE A 105 -2.92 -0.07 -11.21
CA ILE A 105 -1.84 0.41 -12.07
C ILE A 105 -1.88 1.93 -11.96
N ASP A 106 -0.76 2.51 -11.57
CA ASP A 106 -0.66 3.96 -11.42
C ASP A 106 -0.87 4.61 -12.80
N PRO A 107 -1.69 5.68 -12.90
CA PRO A 107 -1.89 6.37 -14.17
C PRO A 107 -0.56 6.94 -14.67
N PRO A 108 -0.41 7.14 -15.99
CA PRO A 108 0.80 7.73 -16.52
C PRO A 108 1.03 9.12 -15.94
N ASP A 109 2.28 9.39 -15.58
CA ASP A 109 2.72 10.71 -15.10
C ASP A 109 2.37 11.76 -16.18
N LYS A 110 1.67 12.84 -15.81
CA LYS A 110 1.32 13.91 -16.76
C LYS A 110 2.54 14.66 -17.24
N ALA A 111 3.50 14.83 -16.35
CA ALA A 111 4.81 15.40 -16.62
C ALA A 111 5.79 14.78 -15.64
N TRP A 112 7.04 14.62 -16.05
CA TRP A 112 8.11 14.24 -15.14
C TRP A 112 9.36 15.02 -15.51
N GLY A 113 10.19 15.36 -14.51
CA GLY A 113 11.42 16.11 -14.75
C GLY A 113 11.70 17.21 -13.75
N MET A 114 12.58 18.12 -14.14
CA MET A 114 12.98 19.29 -13.35
C MET A 114 11.93 20.40 -13.50
N LEU A 115 11.45 20.91 -12.36
CA LEU A 115 10.56 22.08 -12.32
C LEU A 115 11.40 23.35 -12.40
N ARG A 116 11.42 23.98 -13.58
CA ARG A 116 12.14 25.24 -13.83
C ARG A 116 11.25 26.45 -13.56
N SER A 117 11.83 27.51 -12.99
CA SER A 117 11.12 28.78 -12.81
C SER A 117 10.85 29.43 -14.16
N ASN A 118 9.60 29.88 -14.36
CA ASN A 118 9.22 30.66 -15.55
C ASN A 118 9.85 32.07 -15.56
N TYR A 119 10.23 32.59 -14.39
CA TYR A 119 10.87 33.91 -14.27
C TYR A 119 12.37 33.85 -14.55
N ASN A 120 13.03 32.75 -14.17
CA ASN A 120 14.45 32.55 -14.40
C ASN A 120 14.76 31.08 -14.71
N SER A 121 15.10 30.81 -15.97
CA SER A 121 15.36 29.46 -16.47
C SER A 121 16.59 28.78 -15.88
N SER A 122 17.46 29.51 -15.17
CA SER A 122 18.59 28.92 -14.43
C SER A 122 18.22 28.40 -13.05
N LEU A 123 17.01 28.70 -12.56
CA LEU A 123 16.52 28.27 -11.25
C LEU A 123 15.53 27.11 -11.35
N CYS A 124 15.74 26.10 -10.51
CA CYS A 124 14.94 24.89 -10.39
C CYS A 124 14.43 24.71 -8.97
N VAL A 125 13.27 24.06 -8.82
CA VAL A 125 12.75 23.66 -7.51
C VAL A 125 13.59 22.51 -6.96
N GLN A 126 14.19 22.73 -5.80
CA GLN A 126 14.88 21.70 -5.02
C GLN A 126 14.19 21.47 -3.68
N THR A 127 14.40 20.27 -3.14
CA THR A 127 13.85 19.82 -1.85
C THR A 127 14.98 19.80 -0.83
N GLU A 128 14.77 20.49 0.28
CA GLU A 128 15.58 20.36 1.50
C GLU A 128 14.69 19.84 2.64
N GLU A 129 15.30 19.50 3.78
CA GLU A 129 14.61 18.89 4.93
C GLU A 129 13.35 19.65 5.38
N ASN A 130 13.28 20.97 5.16
CA ASN A 130 12.18 21.83 5.61
C ASN A 130 11.38 22.49 4.47
N GLY A 131 11.48 22.02 3.24
CA GLY A 131 10.58 22.43 2.16
C GLY A 131 11.22 22.60 0.80
N PHE A 132 10.53 23.37 -0.05
CA PHE A 132 10.93 23.63 -1.42
C PHE A 132 11.59 25.01 -1.53
N HIS A 133 12.72 25.08 -2.23
CA HIS A 133 13.38 26.34 -2.53
C HIS A 133 13.84 26.37 -4.00
N LEU A 134 14.15 27.56 -4.50
CA LEU A 134 14.71 27.74 -5.84
C LEU A 134 16.23 27.84 -5.75
N SER A 135 16.93 26.99 -6.49
CA SER A 135 18.38 27.02 -6.60
C SER A 135 18.81 26.71 -8.02
N SER A 136 20.10 26.85 -8.31
CA SER A 136 20.63 26.59 -9.65
C SER A 136 20.27 25.19 -10.12
N CYS A 137 19.80 25.09 -11.36
CA CYS A 137 19.48 23.82 -11.99
C CYS A 137 20.74 22.95 -12.11
N ILE A 138 20.85 21.90 -11.30
CA ILE A 138 21.93 20.92 -11.37
C ILE A 138 21.33 19.59 -11.86
N GLU A 139 21.89 19.05 -12.96
CA GLU A 139 21.55 17.72 -13.45
C GLU A 139 21.99 16.65 -12.44
N GLY A 140 21.04 15.87 -11.94
CA GLY A 140 21.30 14.74 -11.02
C GLY A 140 20.99 14.99 -9.54
N THR A 141 21.02 16.24 -9.05
CA THR A 141 20.63 16.59 -7.66
C THR A 141 19.30 17.33 -7.58
N SER A 142 18.89 18.02 -8.65
CA SER A 142 17.57 18.63 -8.70
C SER A 142 16.51 17.53 -8.78
N GLY A 143 15.55 17.53 -7.85
CA GLY A 143 14.52 16.49 -7.77
C GLY A 143 13.82 16.29 -9.11
N TYR A 144 13.72 15.03 -9.53
CA TYR A 144 12.81 14.64 -10.60
C TYR A 144 11.43 14.47 -9.96
N TYR A 145 10.50 15.33 -10.34
CA TYR A 145 9.12 15.28 -9.85
C TYR A 145 8.26 14.51 -10.85
N LYS A 146 7.19 13.89 -10.35
CA LYS A 146 6.16 13.17 -11.12
C LYS A 146 4.80 13.78 -10.81
#